data_AF-A0A0W7WL78-F1
#
_entry.id   AF-A0A0W7WL78-F1
#
_cell.length_a   1.000
_cell.length_b   1.000
_cell.length_c   1.000
_cell.angle_alpha   90.00
_cell.angle_beta   90.00
_cell.angle_gamma   90.00
#
_symmetry.space_group_name_H-M   'P 1'
#
loop_
_entity.id
_entity.type
_entity.pdbx_description
1 polymer ?
#
loop_
_entity_poly.entity_id
_entity_poly.type
_entity_poly.pdbx_seq_one_letter_code
_entity_poly.pdbx_strand_id
1 'polypeptide(L)'
;MSTRNDITPSVKARYLGAIDQVGDIMNRPLPAVPAELSLVEERFPLDGFDPEHWSTNEAYRLFRRRLQAPLREFLGVHAAQAALRAQQDDWTRLFAAIKPLTEGRVGKTAKWHPMKLSALKTFALVARSYGWQPQDLRLVEAQRIDADFRGNKRDANARALRRLDDLRKFPQLLPLLPPRPIGFSAERRVPRLAAIEPAWEAQFLPWIDAVTKTNWDPVEQGFADEHAGHAHVMRSAFRTVLRIGVEIGGISPDAADLKIVLADDEILCAIAGEMFARRTRSRKDSHLEPRTSRKYLKALNQVRAHLGIDTHIMQQVLANNAVSRMGKKADRCMTPANRKFCESLVEKPVPRRRFLGSFKKLRETAETILAQIAAEKRTLTPAEISRVRMLGTAACFAAIEIGGAPIRVENAMSLTCVGEDAQIRAPKTGKKAIKVLIPAELTKNGAEIEFPIRANRHGCHDTIQWYLRVIRPMFPHAATSPFLFPAVKTPGAHLNPDFFGAEFAGLMRTVVNLPMTPHQMRHGQTSLLLDRHPNEIEVIAKRIDDTPGTLRQFYGWLNSMKLVERGQDLLIGLMED
;
A
#
# COMPACT_ATOMS: atom_id res chain seq x y z
N MET A 1 -27.64 7.82 36.62
CA MET A 1 -26.45 7.00 36.29
C MET A 1 -25.22 7.79 36.71
N SER A 2 -24.43 7.27 37.65
CA SER A 2 -23.22 7.92 38.18
C SER A 2 -22.25 8.29 37.05
N THR A 3 -22.12 9.58 36.78
CA THR A 3 -21.06 10.17 35.98
C THR A 3 -19.74 9.89 36.70
N ARG A 4 -18.92 8.97 36.16
CA ARG A 4 -17.54 8.78 36.63
C ARG A 4 -16.78 10.08 36.38
N ASN A 5 -16.71 10.94 37.40
CA ASN A 5 -16.11 12.27 37.28
C ASN A 5 -14.59 12.32 37.46
N ASP A 6 -13.94 11.23 37.89
CA ASP A 6 -12.50 11.31 38.14
C ASP A 6 -11.70 10.45 37.18
N ILE A 7 -11.29 11.08 36.07
CA ILE A 7 -10.12 10.62 35.34
C ILE A 7 -8.93 10.77 36.28
N THR A 8 -8.32 9.65 36.69
CA THR A 8 -7.14 9.71 37.58
C THR A 8 -6.07 10.65 36.99
N PRO A 9 -5.28 11.35 37.83
CA PRO A 9 -4.23 12.26 37.35
C PRO A 9 -3.29 11.60 36.33
N SER A 10 -2.96 10.32 36.54
CA SER A 10 -2.13 9.53 35.62
C SER A 10 -2.76 9.36 34.22
N VAL A 11 -4.08 9.19 34.15
CA VAL A 11 -4.80 9.04 32.89
C VAL A 11 -4.94 10.40 32.21
N LYS A 12 -5.24 11.46 32.96
CA LYS A 12 -5.28 12.83 32.45
C LYS A 12 -3.93 13.23 31.81
N ALA A 13 -2.82 12.98 32.51
CA ALA A 13 -1.47 13.24 32.00
C ALA A 13 -1.19 12.47 30.69
N ARG A 14 -1.66 11.24 30.54
CA ARG A 14 -1.49 10.45 29.30
C ARG A 14 -2.29 10.99 28.11
N TYR A 15 -3.45 11.60 28.36
CA TYR A 15 -4.23 12.27 27.31
C TYR A 15 -3.58 13.59 26.90
N LEU A 16 -3.20 14.41 27.88
CA LEU A 16 -2.51 15.68 27.64
C LEU A 16 -1.19 15.47 26.89
N GLY A 17 -0.36 14.52 27.33
CA GLY A 17 0.90 14.22 26.64
C GLY A 17 0.71 13.74 25.19
N ALA A 18 -0.41 13.07 24.87
CA ALA A 18 -0.72 12.73 23.48
C ALA A 18 -1.16 13.95 22.64
N ILE A 19 -1.74 14.97 23.28
CA ILE A 19 -2.10 16.23 22.62
C ILE A 19 -0.84 17.07 22.40
N ASP A 20 0.01 17.20 23.43
CA ASP A 20 1.27 17.98 23.35
C ASP A 20 2.20 17.43 22.26
N GLN A 21 2.32 16.10 22.18
CA GLN A 21 3.11 15.41 21.16
C GLN A 21 2.67 15.75 19.71
N VAL A 22 1.43 16.20 19.48
CA VAL A 22 1.00 16.66 18.14
C VAL A 22 1.75 17.93 17.73
N GLY A 23 1.93 18.88 18.64
CA GLY A 23 2.66 20.12 18.37
C GLY A 23 4.12 19.84 18.00
N ASP A 24 4.77 18.96 18.76
CA ASP A 24 6.15 18.54 18.52
C ASP A 24 6.32 17.86 17.16
N ILE A 25 5.47 16.88 16.84
CA ILE A 25 5.54 16.14 15.56
C ILE A 25 5.27 17.06 14.37
N MET A 26 4.33 18.00 14.51
CA MET A 26 3.99 18.94 13.44
C MET A 26 4.96 20.12 13.37
N ASN A 27 5.90 20.23 14.32
CA ASN A 27 6.77 21.38 14.52
C ASN A 27 5.97 22.70 14.52
N ARG A 28 4.89 22.75 15.29
CA ARG A 28 3.98 23.91 15.41
C ARG A 28 3.53 24.08 16.86
N PRO A 29 3.37 25.33 17.34
CA PRO A 29 2.71 25.57 18.62
C PRO A 29 1.32 24.93 18.63
N LEU A 30 0.95 24.27 19.73
CA LEU A 30 -0.35 23.61 19.85
C LEU A 30 -1.55 24.53 19.57
N PRO A 31 -1.56 25.82 19.96
CA PRO A 31 -2.64 26.76 19.61
C PRO A 31 -2.83 26.98 18.09
N ALA A 32 -1.81 26.70 17.27
CA ALA A 32 -1.87 26.83 15.82
C ALA A 32 -2.33 25.53 15.12
N VAL A 33 -2.65 24.48 15.89
CA VAL A 33 -3.14 23.19 15.38
C VAL A 33 -4.67 23.17 15.45
N PRO A 34 -5.38 23.05 14.31
CA PRO A 34 -6.85 22.99 14.30
C PRO A 34 -7.39 21.78 15.08
N ALA A 35 -8.37 22.00 15.94
CA ALA A 35 -9.03 20.96 16.71
C ALA A 35 -10.11 20.23 15.87
N GLU A 36 -9.69 19.46 14.87
CA GLU A 36 -10.61 18.77 13.95
C GLU A 36 -10.30 17.27 13.80
N LEU A 37 -11.33 16.44 13.62
CA LEU A 37 -11.14 14.99 13.39
C LEU A 37 -10.48 14.67 12.05
N SER A 38 -10.65 15.54 11.05
CA SER A 38 -9.98 15.48 9.72
C SER A 38 -8.46 15.43 9.87
N LEU A 39 -7.90 16.26 10.77
CA LEU A 39 -6.48 16.31 11.07
C LEU A 39 -5.95 14.94 11.49
N VAL A 40 -6.67 14.23 12.38
CA VAL A 40 -6.24 12.92 12.86
C VAL A 40 -6.20 11.89 11.73
N GLU A 41 -7.19 11.88 10.85
CA GLU A 41 -7.22 10.94 9.72
C GLU A 41 -6.15 11.26 8.67
N GLU A 42 -5.80 12.53 8.48
CA GLU A 42 -4.83 12.97 7.46
C GLU A 42 -3.38 12.92 7.94
N ARG A 43 -3.11 13.34 9.18
CA ARG A 43 -1.76 13.39 9.76
C ARG A 43 -1.38 12.14 10.53
N PHE A 44 -2.37 11.46 11.11
CA PHE A 44 -2.17 10.25 11.90
C PHE A 44 -3.05 9.09 11.40
N PRO A 45 -2.90 8.68 10.13
CA PRO A 45 -3.72 7.62 9.54
C PRO A 45 -3.50 6.28 10.24
N LEU A 46 -4.45 5.34 10.16
CA LEU A 46 -4.38 4.07 10.92
C LEU A 46 -3.13 3.22 10.65
N ASP A 47 -2.50 3.39 9.50
CA ASP A 47 -1.27 2.75 9.05
C ASP A 47 -0.04 3.66 9.08
N GLY A 48 -0.16 4.90 9.57
CA GLY A 48 0.89 5.92 9.65
C GLY A 48 1.88 5.76 10.80
N PHE A 49 2.14 4.52 11.24
CA PHE A 49 3.15 4.26 12.26
C PHE A 49 4.53 4.70 11.75
N ASP A 50 5.20 5.55 12.51
CA ASP A 50 6.58 5.98 12.26
C ASP A 50 7.49 5.57 13.43
N PRO A 51 8.54 4.74 13.20
CA PRO A 51 9.46 4.32 14.25
C PRO A 51 10.29 5.45 14.86
N GLU A 52 10.29 6.65 14.28
CA GLU A 52 10.96 7.82 14.86
C GLU A 52 10.23 8.39 16.07
N HIS A 53 8.90 8.33 16.05
CA HIS A 53 8.07 8.92 17.11
C HIS A 53 7.53 7.86 18.08
N TRP A 54 7.43 6.61 17.63
CA TRP A 54 6.92 5.51 18.46
C TRP A 54 7.79 4.27 18.34
N SER A 55 7.97 3.57 19.46
CA SER A 55 8.74 2.33 19.45
C SER A 55 8.00 1.18 18.76
N THR A 56 6.65 1.18 18.75
CA THR A 56 5.83 0.11 18.17
C THR A 56 4.57 0.64 17.50
N ASN A 57 4.01 -0.15 16.59
CA ASN A 57 2.71 0.15 15.98
C ASN A 57 1.57 0.17 17.01
N GLU A 58 1.68 -0.60 18.08
CA GLU A 58 0.70 -0.57 19.17
C GLU A 58 0.76 0.74 19.97
N ALA A 59 1.97 1.23 20.27
CA ALA A 59 2.17 2.52 20.90
C ALA A 59 1.58 3.65 20.03
N TYR A 60 1.80 3.60 18.71
CA TYR A 60 1.19 4.52 17.77
C TYR A 60 -0.36 4.47 17.81
N ARG A 61 -0.95 3.27 17.76
CA ARG A 61 -2.41 3.11 17.84
C ARG A 61 -2.96 3.58 19.19
N LEU A 62 -2.21 3.43 20.27
CA LEU A 62 -2.58 3.93 21.59
C LEU A 62 -2.52 5.46 21.64
N PHE A 63 -1.45 6.07 21.13
CA PHE A 63 -1.34 7.52 20.92
C PHE A 63 -2.55 8.03 20.14
N ARG A 64 -2.84 7.46 18.97
CA ARG A 64 -3.94 7.88 18.11
C ARG A 64 -5.30 7.78 18.82
N ARG A 65 -5.53 6.72 19.61
CA ARG A 65 -6.74 6.58 20.43
C ARG A 65 -6.82 7.66 21.51
N ARG A 66 -5.70 7.95 22.18
CA ARG A 66 -5.60 8.99 23.21
C ARG A 66 -5.73 10.40 22.64
N LEU A 67 -5.34 10.64 21.40
CA LEU A 67 -5.60 11.91 20.73
C LEU A 67 -7.08 12.01 20.32
N GLN A 68 -7.63 10.95 19.72
CA GLN A 68 -8.96 10.98 19.12
C GLN A 68 -10.10 11.02 20.15
N ALA A 69 -9.95 10.37 21.31
CA ALA A 69 -11.00 10.34 22.33
C ALA A 69 -11.33 11.73 22.93
N PRO A 70 -10.39 12.49 23.51
CA PRO A 70 -10.67 13.82 24.05
C PRO A 70 -11.09 14.80 22.96
N LEU A 71 -10.56 14.68 21.73
CA LEU A 71 -10.99 15.50 20.61
C LEU A 71 -12.45 15.26 20.24
N ARG A 72 -12.91 14.00 20.26
CA ARG A 72 -14.33 13.67 20.06
C ARG A 72 -15.22 14.18 21.18
N GLU A 73 -14.73 14.17 22.42
CA GLU A 73 -15.42 14.75 23.56
C GLU A 73 -15.57 16.27 23.41
N PHE A 74 -14.46 16.96 23.13
CA PHE A 74 -14.40 18.40 22.89
C PHE A 74 -15.35 18.85 21.76
N LEU A 75 -15.39 18.08 20.67
CA LEU A 75 -16.27 18.34 19.52
C LEU A 75 -17.73 17.90 19.75
N GLY A 76 -18.09 17.46 20.96
CA GLY A 76 -19.45 17.03 21.30
C GLY A 76 -19.91 15.75 20.59
N VAL A 77 -19.02 15.01 19.93
CA VAL A 77 -19.37 13.82 19.14
C VAL A 77 -19.95 12.71 20.01
N HIS A 78 -19.43 12.54 21.22
CA HIS A 78 -19.96 11.55 22.16
C HIS A 78 -21.36 11.91 22.66
N ALA A 79 -21.59 13.17 23.03
CA ALA A 79 -22.90 13.68 23.42
C ALA A 79 -23.92 13.54 22.28
N ALA A 80 -23.57 13.96 21.06
CA ALA A 80 -24.41 13.81 19.88
C ALA A 80 -24.76 12.34 19.60
N GLN A 81 -23.79 11.42 19.66
CA GLN A 81 -24.07 9.99 19.49
C GLN A 81 -24.92 9.41 20.63
N ALA A 82 -24.74 9.86 21.86
CA ALA A 82 -25.56 9.43 23.00
C ALA A 82 -27.01 9.88 22.83
N ALA A 83 -27.23 11.14 22.41
CA ALA A 83 -28.56 11.66 22.08
C ALA A 83 -29.23 10.82 20.97
N LEU A 84 -28.51 10.53 19.88
CA LEU A 84 -29.03 9.65 18.81
C LEU A 84 -29.33 8.23 19.30
N ARG A 85 -28.54 7.66 20.23
CA ARG A 85 -28.80 6.34 20.80
C ARG A 85 -30.04 6.32 21.71
N ALA A 86 -30.27 7.41 22.45
CA ALA A 86 -31.37 7.53 23.41
C ALA A 86 -32.74 7.74 22.74
N GLN A 87 -32.79 8.08 21.46
CA GLN A 87 -34.04 8.24 20.71
C GLN A 87 -34.90 6.97 20.76
N GLN A 88 -36.17 7.17 21.13
CA GLN A 88 -37.22 6.16 21.11
C GLN A 88 -38.10 6.42 19.89
N ASP A 89 -37.80 5.74 18.78
CA ASP A 89 -38.38 5.99 17.46
C ASP A 89 -38.67 4.65 16.73
N ASP A 90 -38.96 4.73 15.43
CA ASP A 90 -39.28 3.55 14.63
C ASP A 90 -38.09 2.61 14.43
N TRP A 91 -36.85 3.11 14.53
CA TRP A 91 -35.67 2.24 14.63
C TRP A 91 -35.71 1.39 15.90
N THR A 92 -36.07 1.99 17.04
CA THR A 92 -36.17 1.24 18.31
C THR A 92 -37.26 0.18 18.24
N ARG A 93 -38.43 0.49 17.65
CA ARG A 93 -39.51 -0.48 17.38
C ARG A 93 -39.04 -1.61 16.47
N LEU A 94 -38.35 -1.28 15.37
CA LEU A 94 -37.79 -2.26 14.44
C LEU A 94 -36.79 -3.19 15.15
N PHE A 95 -35.89 -2.66 15.99
CA PHE A 95 -34.95 -3.50 16.73
C PHE A 95 -35.62 -4.44 17.72
N ALA A 96 -36.67 -3.99 18.40
CA ALA A 96 -37.45 -4.84 19.28
C ALA A 96 -38.12 -5.99 18.51
N ALA A 97 -38.66 -5.72 17.32
CA ALA A 97 -39.28 -6.72 16.47
C ALA A 97 -38.28 -7.71 15.85
N ILE A 98 -37.05 -7.29 15.57
CA ILE A 98 -35.97 -8.16 15.05
C ILE A 98 -35.37 -9.05 16.15
N LYS A 99 -35.32 -8.58 17.40
CA LYS A 99 -34.61 -9.27 18.50
C LYS A 99 -35.00 -10.76 18.64
N PRO A 100 -36.29 -11.17 18.61
CA PRO A 100 -36.67 -12.58 18.67
C PRO A 100 -36.13 -13.43 17.52
N LEU A 101 -35.86 -12.84 16.34
CA LEU A 101 -35.26 -13.55 15.20
C LEU A 101 -33.78 -13.83 15.38
N THR A 102 -33.13 -13.09 16.27
CA THR A 102 -31.70 -13.23 16.59
C THR A 102 -31.41 -14.16 17.75
N GLU A 103 -32.44 -14.49 18.53
CA GLU A 103 -32.35 -15.44 19.63
C GLU A 103 -32.42 -16.87 19.06
N GLY A 104 -31.41 -17.69 19.38
CA GLY A 104 -31.38 -19.12 19.04
C GLY A 104 -31.21 -19.94 20.31
N ARG A 105 -31.90 -21.08 20.42
CA ARG A 105 -31.56 -22.09 21.43
C ARG A 105 -30.20 -22.70 21.08
N VAL A 106 -29.39 -23.02 22.09
CA VAL A 106 -28.10 -23.71 21.91
C VAL A 106 -28.31 -24.93 20.99
N GLY A 107 -27.59 -25.00 19.88
CA GLY A 107 -27.70 -26.07 18.87
C GLY A 107 -28.63 -25.82 17.68
N LYS A 108 -29.38 -24.70 17.62
CA LYS A 108 -30.14 -24.28 16.42
C LYS A 108 -29.63 -22.94 15.89
N THR A 109 -29.39 -22.85 14.58
CA THR A 109 -29.04 -21.59 13.91
C THR A 109 -30.18 -20.58 14.02
N ALA A 110 -29.89 -19.40 14.55
CA ALA A 110 -30.85 -18.29 14.63
C ALA A 110 -31.43 -17.96 13.24
N LYS A 111 -32.71 -17.58 13.18
CA LYS A 111 -33.39 -17.21 11.91
C LYS A 111 -32.72 -15.99 11.25
N TRP A 112 -32.09 -15.14 12.05
CA TRP A 112 -31.26 -14.04 11.58
C TRP A 112 -30.05 -13.83 12.50
N HIS A 113 -28.85 -13.70 11.92
CA HIS A 113 -27.62 -13.74 12.72
C HIS A 113 -27.44 -12.50 13.63
N PRO A 114 -27.09 -12.62 14.94
CA PRO A 114 -27.02 -11.50 15.88
C PRO A 114 -26.10 -10.33 15.48
N MET A 115 -24.95 -10.63 14.88
CA MET A 115 -24.06 -9.58 14.36
C MET A 115 -24.72 -8.70 13.28
N LYS A 116 -25.76 -9.20 12.59
CA LYS A 116 -26.53 -8.40 11.65
C LYS A 116 -27.32 -7.29 12.35
N LEU A 117 -27.91 -7.60 13.49
CA LEU A 117 -28.62 -6.62 14.33
C LEU A 117 -27.66 -5.58 14.91
N SER A 118 -26.47 -6.00 15.38
CA SER A 118 -25.45 -5.06 15.88
C SER A 118 -24.98 -4.07 14.80
N ALA A 119 -24.75 -4.56 13.57
CA ALA A 119 -24.42 -3.71 12.43
C ALA A 119 -25.56 -2.73 12.10
N LEU A 120 -26.81 -3.20 12.13
CA LEU A 120 -27.98 -2.36 11.82
C LEU A 120 -28.20 -1.27 12.89
N LYS A 121 -27.97 -1.58 14.18
CA LYS A 121 -27.98 -0.59 15.27
C LYS A 121 -26.94 0.51 15.06
N THR A 122 -25.76 0.15 14.57
CA THR A 122 -24.71 1.14 14.24
C THR A 122 -25.13 2.01 13.07
N PHE A 123 -25.74 1.41 12.03
CA PHE A 123 -26.25 2.13 10.87
C PHE A 123 -27.41 3.06 11.21
N ALA A 124 -28.32 2.70 12.14
CA ALA A 124 -29.40 3.59 12.55
C ALA A 124 -28.91 4.90 13.16
N LEU A 125 -27.74 4.92 13.80
CA LEU A 125 -27.14 6.18 14.26
C LEU A 125 -26.75 7.09 13.08
N VAL A 126 -26.36 6.49 11.95
CA VAL A 126 -26.12 7.23 10.72
C VAL A 126 -27.46 7.73 10.18
N ALA A 127 -28.47 6.89 10.00
CA ALA A 127 -29.77 7.33 9.50
C ALA A 127 -30.40 8.43 10.36
N ARG A 128 -30.38 8.27 11.71
CA ARG A 128 -30.86 9.27 12.66
C ARG A 128 -30.09 10.60 12.58
N SER A 129 -28.80 10.61 12.22
CA SER A 129 -28.07 11.87 12.03
C SER A 129 -28.54 12.66 10.81
N TYR A 130 -29.24 12.03 9.86
CA TYR A 130 -29.94 12.69 8.76
C TYR A 130 -31.43 12.94 9.07
N GLY A 131 -31.90 12.56 10.26
CA GLY A 131 -33.31 12.62 10.64
C GLY A 131 -34.19 11.54 10.01
N TRP A 132 -33.60 10.46 9.47
CA TRP A 132 -34.36 9.42 8.77
C TRP A 132 -34.74 8.24 9.65
N GLN A 133 -36.02 7.86 9.60
CA GLN A 133 -36.57 6.64 10.16
C GLN A 133 -36.40 5.46 9.19
N PRO A 134 -36.61 4.20 9.62
CA PRO A 134 -36.49 3.05 8.74
C PRO A 134 -37.35 3.18 7.48
N GLN A 135 -38.56 3.72 7.60
CA GLN A 135 -39.53 3.84 6.49
C GLN A 135 -39.14 4.92 5.47
N ASP A 136 -38.36 5.92 5.88
CA ASP A 136 -37.93 7.03 5.03
C ASP A 136 -36.80 6.64 4.08
N LEU A 137 -36.12 5.51 4.34
CA LEU A 137 -34.97 5.07 3.56
C LEU A 137 -35.39 4.53 2.20
N ARG A 138 -35.31 5.37 1.16
CA ARG A 138 -35.44 4.97 -0.24
C ARG A 138 -34.07 4.99 -0.92
N LEU A 139 -34.03 4.66 -2.20
CA LEU A 139 -32.78 4.58 -2.97
C LEU A 139 -32.00 5.91 -2.95
N VAL A 140 -32.69 7.05 -2.99
CA VAL A 140 -32.08 8.39 -2.99
C VAL A 140 -31.35 8.67 -1.67
N GLU A 141 -32.00 8.39 -0.53
CA GLU A 141 -31.38 8.54 0.79
C GLU A 141 -30.20 7.58 0.96
N ALA A 142 -30.35 6.33 0.51
CA ALA A 142 -29.28 5.34 0.52
C ALA A 142 -28.05 5.79 -0.30
N GLN A 143 -28.26 6.36 -1.49
CA GLN A 143 -27.21 6.93 -2.34
C GLN A 143 -26.52 8.12 -1.67
N ARG A 144 -27.26 8.95 -0.92
CA ARG A 144 -26.69 10.07 -0.15
C ARG A 144 -25.82 9.59 1.02
N ILE A 145 -26.26 8.59 1.78
CA ILE A 145 -25.39 7.98 2.82
C ILE A 145 -24.14 7.38 2.18
N ASP A 146 -24.28 6.74 1.04
CA ASP A 146 -23.12 6.23 0.33
C ASP A 146 -22.18 7.38 -0.10
N ALA A 147 -22.71 8.51 -0.58
CA ALA A 147 -21.99 9.75 -0.96
C ALA A 147 -21.08 10.27 0.15
N ASP A 148 -21.63 10.40 1.35
CA ASP A 148 -21.00 11.14 2.43
C ASP A 148 -19.93 10.32 3.18
N PHE A 149 -19.92 9.00 3.03
CA PHE A 149 -19.00 8.11 3.75
C PHE A 149 -17.94 7.49 2.83
N ARG A 150 -16.78 7.13 3.40
CA ARG A 150 -15.67 6.47 2.69
C ARG A 150 -15.14 5.26 3.45
N GLY A 151 -14.38 4.41 2.74
CA GLY A 151 -13.70 3.23 3.29
C GLY A 151 -14.64 2.26 4.01
N ASN A 152 -14.15 1.66 5.10
CA ASN A 152 -14.88 0.62 5.84
C ASN A 152 -16.26 1.07 6.36
N LYS A 153 -16.44 2.36 6.68
CA LYS A 153 -17.73 2.90 7.12
C LYS A 153 -18.76 2.88 5.99
N ARG A 154 -18.35 3.30 4.78
CA ARG A 154 -19.19 3.22 3.58
C ARG A 154 -19.63 1.78 3.30
N ASP A 155 -18.67 0.85 3.30
CA ASP A 155 -18.97 -0.57 3.05
C ASP A 155 -19.88 -1.17 4.13
N ALA A 156 -19.73 -0.74 5.38
CA ALA A 156 -20.59 -1.15 6.48
C ALA A 156 -22.02 -0.61 6.29
N ASN A 157 -22.18 0.67 5.93
CA ASN A 157 -23.49 1.28 5.64
C ASN A 157 -24.17 0.60 4.45
N ALA A 158 -23.44 0.37 3.35
CA ALA A 158 -23.92 -0.35 2.18
C ALA A 158 -24.39 -1.78 2.51
N ARG A 159 -23.68 -2.50 3.38
CA ARG A 159 -24.12 -3.80 3.88
C ARG A 159 -25.37 -3.68 4.74
N ALA A 160 -25.47 -2.67 5.60
CA ALA A 160 -26.63 -2.45 6.46
C ALA A 160 -27.90 -2.09 5.66
N LEU A 161 -27.78 -1.31 4.60
CA LEU A 161 -28.87 -1.01 3.66
C LEU A 161 -29.42 -2.30 3.02
N ARG A 162 -28.55 -3.16 2.48
CA ARG A 162 -28.96 -4.50 1.97
C ARG A 162 -29.56 -5.38 3.06
N ARG A 163 -29.16 -5.20 4.31
CA ARG A 163 -29.72 -5.95 5.45
C ARG A 163 -31.15 -5.53 5.77
N LEU A 164 -31.57 -4.30 5.48
CA LEU A 164 -32.96 -3.89 5.58
C LEU A 164 -33.83 -4.59 4.54
N ASP A 165 -33.33 -4.71 3.31
CA ASP A 165 -34.02 -5.49 2.27
C ASP A 165 -34.11 -6.98 2.62
N ASP A 166 -33.04 -7.56 3.19
CA ASP A 166 -33.04 -8.94 3.71
C ASP A 166 -34.16 -9.19 4.73
N LEU A 167 -34.50 -8.20 5.56
CA LEU A 167 -35.53 -8.33 6.61
C LEU A 167 -36.95 -8.44 6.04
N ARG A 168 -37.17 -8.06 4.78
CA ARG A 168 -38.47 -8.20 4.11
C ARG A 168 -38.90 -9.67 3.94
N LYS A 169 -37.99 -10.62 4.12
CA LYS A 169 -38.28 -12.08 4.19
C LYS A 169 -39.12 -12.46 5.40
N PHE A 170 -39.30 -11.55 6.37
CA PHE A 170 -40.10 -11.75 7.57
C PHE A 170 -41.36 -10.86 7.53
N PRO A 171 -42.54 -11.41 7.18
CA PRO A 171 -43.75 -10.62 6.96
C PRO A 171 -44.13 -9.71 8.14
N GLN A 172 -43.88 -10.16 9.38
CA GLN A 172 -44.16 -9.39 10.59
C GLN A 172 -43.33 -8.11 10.74
N LEU A 173 -42.25 -7.96 9.98
CA LEU A 173 -41.40 -6.75 9.99
C LEU A 173 -41.80 -5.75 8.90
N LEU A 174 -42.60 -6.14 7.92
CA LEU A 174 -42.95 -5.27 6.78
C LEU A 174 -43.55 -3.90 7.19
N PRO A 175 -44.42 -3.80 8.22
CA PRO A 175 -44.93 -2.50 8.67
C PRO A 175 -43.87 -1.56 9.25
N LEU A 176 -42.68 -2.07 9.60
CA LEU A 176 -41.58 -1.32 10.21
C LEU A 176 -40.42 -1.06 9.24
N LEU A 177 -40.56 -1.44 7.97
CA LEU A 177 -39.56 -1.32 6.91
C LEU A 177 -40.03 -0.30 5.86
N PRO A 178 -39.13 0.18 4.98
CA PRO A 178 -39.54 0.94 3.78
C PRO A 178 -40.68 0.25 3.03
N PRO A 179 -41.67 0.98 2.47
CA PRO A 179 -42.79 0.37 1.75
C PRO A 179 -42.35 -0.56 0.61
N ARG A 180 -41.30 -0.16 -0.12
CA ARG A 180 -40.67 -0.94 -1.20
C ARG A 180 -39.23 -1.30 -0.82
N PRO A 181 -38.63 -2.36 -1.40
CA PRO A 181 -37.21 -2.61 -1.26
C PRO A 181 -36.39 -1.36 -1.63
N ILE A 182 -35.34 -1.09 -0.89
CA ILE A 182 -34.42 0.04 -1.16
C ILE A 182 -33.71 -0.22 -2.49
N GLY A 183 -33.33 -1.48 -2.76
CA GLY A 183 -32.66 -1.87 -4.00
C GLY A 183 -31.25 -1.30 -4.10
N PHE A 184 -30.63 -0.96 -2.96
CA PHE A 184 -29.33 -0.31 -2.96
C PHE A 184 -28.19 -1.27 -3.32
N SER A 185 -27.46 -0.93 -4.39
CA SER A 185 -26.19 -1.52 -4.74
C SER A 185 -25.09 -0.46 -4.59
N ALA A 186 -24.03 -0.78 -3.86
CA ALA A 186 -22.90 0.13 -3.74
C ALA A 186 -22.13 0.16 -5.07
N GLU A 187 -22.16 1.29 -5.76
CA GLU A 187 -21.29 1.49 -6.92
C GLU A 187 -19.82 1.41 -6.51
N ARG A 188 -18.99 0.79 -7.34
CA ARG A 188 -17.55 0.81 -7.12
C ARG A 188 -17.06 2.23 -7.38
N ARG A 189 -16.75 2.98 -6.33
CA ARG A 189 -16.08 4.29 -6.45
C ARG A 189 -14.63 4.08 -6.84
N VAL A 190 -14.42 3.88 -8.14
CA VAL A 190 -13.25 4.44 -8.78
C VAL A 190 -13.40 5.95 -8.64
N PRO A 191 -12.37 6.74 -8.28
CA PRO A 191 -12.46 8.19 -8.36
C PRO A 191 -13.09 8.55 -9.71
N ARG A 192 -14.16 9.36 -9.74
CA ARG A 192 -14.73 9.91 -10.98
C ARG A 192 -13.75 10.94 -11.55
N LEU A 193 -12.59 10.44 -11.89
CA LEU A 193 -11.79 10.90 -12.98
C LEU A 193 -12.73 11.05 -14.18
N ALA A 194 -12.79 12.23 -14.82
CA ALA A 194 -13.63 12.41 -15.99
C ALA A 194 -13.39 11.23 -16.95
N ALA A 195 -14.47 10.58 -17.36
CA ALA A 195 -14.40 9.47 -18.30
C ALA A 195 -13.75 10.03 -19.57
N ILE A 196 -12.75 9.31 -20.07
CA ILE A 196 -12.28 9.57 -21.43
C ILE A 196 -13.20 8.82 -22.37
N GLU A 197 -13.42 9.39 -23.56
CA GLU A 197 -14.26 8.77 -24.57
C GLU A 197 -13.65 7.41 -24.98
N PRO A 198 -14.38 6.28 -24.93
CA PRO A 198 -13.84 4.97 -25.30
C PRO A 198 -13.18 4.93 -26.69
N ALA A 199 -13.68 5.73 -27.64
CA ALA A 199 -13.10 5.86 -28.97
C ALA A 199 -11.65 6.39 -28.96
N TRP A 200 -11.25 7.16 -27.93
CA TRP A 200 -9.88 7.63 -27.76
C TRP A 200 -8.92 6.51 -27.42
N GLU A 201 -9.33 5.55 -26.58
CA GLU A 201 -8.49 4.40 -26.25
C GLU A 201 -8.20 3.55 -27.49
N ALA A 202 -9.20 3.36 -28.36
CA ALA A 202 -9.04 2.64 -29.62
C ALA A 202 -7.99 3.28 -30.55
N GLN A 203 -7.75 4.59 -30.44
CA GLN A 203 -6.73 5.29 -31.23
C GLN A 203 -5.34 5.16 -30.65
N PHE A 204 -5.14 5.45 -29.36
CA PHE A 204 -3.78 5.50 -28.80
C PHE A 204 -3.21 4.14 -28.43
N LEU A 205 -4.03 3.10 -28.20
CA LEU A 205 -3.52 1.77 -27.86
C LEU A 205 -2.63 1.18 -28.97
N PRO A 206 -3.03 1.19 -30.26
CA PRO A 206 -2.15 0.79 -31.36
C PRO A 206 -0.84 1.58 -31.43
N TRP A 207 -0.87 2.90 -31.18
CA TRP A 207 0.34 3.73 -31.21
C TRP A 207 1.30 3.38 -30.07
N ILE A 208 0.76 3.11 -28.88
CA ILE A 208 1.57 2.66 -27.74
C ILE A 208 2.20 1.31 -28.06
N ASP A 209 1.43 0.37 -28.61
CA ASP A 209 1.95 -0.94 -29.00
C ASP A 209 3.09 -0.79 -30.01
N ALA A 210 2.93 0.03 -31.03
CA ALA A 210 3.98 0.27 -32.04
C ALA A 210 5.26 0.90 -31.45
N VAL A 211 5.17 1.67 -30.37
CA VAL A 211 6.33 2.28 -29.69
C VAL A 211 6.96 1.35 -28.65
N THR A 212 6.22 0.36 -28.16
CA THR A 212 6.65 -0.49 -27.02
C THR A 212 6.93 -1.93 -27.38
N LYS A 213 6.59 -2.35 -28.60
CA LYS A 213 6.88 -3.64 -29.18
C LYS A 213 7.82 -3.47 -30.37
N THR A 214 9.01 -4.04 -30.28
CA THR A 214 10.02 -3.98 -31.35
C THR A 214 10.53 -5.37 -31.69
N ASN A 215 11.20 -5.50 -32.84
CA ASN A 215 11.80 -6.75 -33.31
C ASN A 215 10.79 -7.89 -33.47
N TRP A 216 9.86 -7.74 -34.42
CA TRP A 216 8.94 -8.82 -34.80
C TRP A 216 9.71 -10.02 -35.37
N ASP A 217 9.52 -11.18 -34.75
CA ASP A 217 10.00 -12.46 -35.22
C ASP A 217 8.90 -13.14 -36.05
N PRO A 218 9.09 -13.33 -37.37
CA PRO A 218 8.12 -13.98 -38.22
C PRO A 218 8.00 -15.49 -38.00
N VAL A 219 9.00 -16.13 -37.35
CA VAL A 219 9.01 -17.56 -37.03
C VAL A 219 8.20 -17.82 -35.76
N GLU A 220 8.48 -17.06 -34.69
CA GLU A 220 7.74 -17.17 -33.43
C GLU A 220 6.38 -16.46 -33.45
N GLN A 221 6.12 -15.66 -34.49
CA GLN A 221 4.93 -14.81 -34.61
C GLN A 221 4.72 -13.93 -33.37
N GLY A 222 5.82 -13.36 -32.88
CA GLY A 222 5.87 -12.58 -31.65
C GLY A 222 6.90 -11.45 -31.74
N PHE A 223 6.81 -10.48 -30.83
CA PHE A 223 7.84 -9.45 -30.70
C PHE A 223 8.89 -9.91 -29.71
N ALA A 224 10.17 -9.89 -30.11
CA ALA A 224 11.28 -10.23 -29.23
C ALA A 224 11.42 -9.23 -28.07
N ASP A 225 11.06 -7.97 -28.30
CA ASP A 225 11.10 -6.91 -27.28
C ASP A 225 9.70 -6.37 -27.00
N GLU A 226 9.07 -6.85 -25.92
CA GLU A 226 7.81 -6.32 -25.42
C GLU A 226 8.00 -5.56 -24.08
N HIS A 227 7.90 -4.24 -24.12
CA HIS A 227 8.05 -3.39 -22.95
C HIS A 227 6.71 -3.11 -22.24
N ALA A 228 6.03 -4.17 -21.78
CA ALA A 228 4.68 -4.09 -21.17
C ALA A 228 4.57 -3.05 -20.02
N GLY A 229 5.61 -2.94 -19.19
CA GLY A 229 5.66 -1.94 -18.11
C GLY A 229 5.71 -0.49 -18.63
N HIS A 230 6.41 -0.24 -19.73
CA HIS A 230 6.43 1.07 -20.39
C HIS A 230 5.08 1.36 -21.05
N ALA A 231 4.48 0.38 -21.72
CA ALA A 231 3.13 0.48 -22.29
C ALA A 231 2.08 0.84 -21.23
N HIS A 232 2.16 0.26 -20.02
CA HIS A 232 1.27 0.62 -18.91
C HIS A 232 1.44 2.09 -18.47
N VAL A 233 2.69 2.57 -18.42
CA VAL A 233 2.97 3.98 -18.11
C VAL A 233 2.43 4.91 -19.20
N MET A 234 2.63 4.57 -20.47
CA MET A 234 2.10 5.35 -21.60
C MET A 234 0.58 5.43 -21.56
N ARG A 235 -0.12 4.31 -21.31
CA ARG A 235 -1.58 4.30 -21.15
C ARG A 235 -2.04 5.24 -20.03
N SER A 236 -1.32 5.22 -18.90
CA SER A 236 -1.59 6.13 -17.79
C SER A 236 -1.32 7.59 -18.14
N ALA A 237 -0.28 7.85 -18.94
CA ALA A 237 0.08 9.17 -19.44
C ALA A 237 -1.03 9.74 -20.34
N PHE A 238 -1.45 9.01 -21.37
CA PHE A 238 -2.52 9.40 -22.29
C PHE A 238 -3.82 9.69 -21.53
N ARG A 239 -4.28 8.76 -20.69
CA ARG A 239 -5.48 8.97 -19.85
C ARG A 239 -5.41 10.21 -18.98
N THR A 240 -4.22 10.56 -18.48
CA THR A 240 -4.03 11.76 -17.65
C THR A 240 -4.02 13.03 -18.49
N VAL A 241 -3.28 13.04 -19.58
CA VAL A 241 -3.15 14.19 -20.51
C VAL A 241 -4.51 14.55 -21.11
N LEU A 242 -5.24 13.56 -21.65
CA LEU A 242 -6.55 13.78 -22.28
C LEU A 242 -7.58 14.31 -21.27
N ARG A 243 -7.61 13.74 -20.06
CA ARG A 243 -8.49 14.23 -19.00
C ARG A 243 -8.19 15.68 -18.64
N ILE A 244 -6.90 16.02 -18.51
CA ILE A 244 -6.50 17.40 -18.21
C ILE A 244 -6.91 18.33 -19.34
N GLY A 245 -6.73 17.92 -20.60
CA GLY A 245 -7.14 18.71 -21.76
C GLY A 245 -8.64 18.99 -21.78
N VAL A 246 -9.48 18.00 -21.44
CA VAL A 246 -10.93 18.21 -21.27
C VAL A 246 -11.23 19.15 -20.10
N GLU A 247 -10.57 18.94 -18.94
CA GLU A 247 -10.79 19.74 -17.73
C GLU A 247 -10.46 21.23 -17.92
N ILE A 248 -9.45 21.56 -18.75
CA ILE A 248 -9.09 22.95 -19.08
C ILE A 248 -9.82 23.51 -20.31
N GLY A 249 -10.72 22.72 -20.92
CA GLY A 249 -11.44 23.11 -22.14
C GLY A 249 -10.59 23.15 -23.40
N GLY A 250 -9.36 22.63 -23.36
CA GLY A 250 -8.45 22.56 -24.51
C GLY A 250 -8.72 21.39 -25.45
N ILE A 251 -9.46 20.37 -25.00
CA ILE A 251 -9.91 19.25 -25.83
C ILE A 251 -11.42 19.15 -25.73
N SER A 252 -12.11 19.16 -26.87
CA SER A 252 -13.53 18.83 -26.93
C SER A 252 -13.74 17.35 -26.57
N PRO A 253 -14.69 16.99 -25.68
CA PRO A 253 -15.06 15.61 -25.43
C PRO A 253 -15.43 14.82 -26.70
N ASP A 254 -15.94 15.53 -27.72
CA ASP A 254 -16.35 14.96 -29.00
C ASP A 254 -15.22 14.94 -30.05
N ALA A 255 -13.97 15.21 -29.66
CA ALA A 255 -12.84 15.19 -30.57
C ALA A 255 -12.67 13.80 -31.20
N ALA A 256 -12.98 13.66 -32.49
CA ALA A 256 -12.93 12.38 -33.19
C ALA A 256 -11.49 11.89 -33.45
N ASP A 257 -10.54 12.79 -33.72
CA ASP A 257 -9.14 12.43 -34.04
C ASP A 257 -8.15 13.03 -33.04
N LEU A 258 -7.53 12.14 -32.25
CA LEU A 258 -6.50 12.54 -31.29
C LEU A 258 -5.20 13.00 -31.95
N LYS A 259 -4.94 12.68 -33.23
CA LYS A 259 -3.74 13.18 -33.92
C LYS A 259 -3.75 14.70 -34.02
N ILE A 260 -4.93 15.31 -34.22
CA ILE A 260 -5.09 16.76 -34.25
C ILE A 260 -4.71 17.35 -32.90
N VAL A 261 -5.22 16.77 -31.81
CA VAL A 261 -4.87 17.16 -30.44
C VAL A 261 -3.37 17.01 -30.15
N LEU A 262 -2.74 15.94 -30.65
CA LEU A 262 -1.31 15.69 -30.46
C LEU A 262 -0.41 16.61 -31.31
N ALA A 263 -0.93 17.11 -32.43
CA ALA A 263 -0.23 18.03 -33.31
C ALA A 263 -0.33 19.50 -32.86
N ASP A 264 -1.30 19.82 -32.00
CA ASP A 264 -1.49 21.16 -31.47
C ASP A 264 -0.56 21.43 -30.26
N ASP A 265 0.50 22.19 -30.52
CA ASP A 265 1.48 22.56 -29.49
C ASP A 265 0.94 23.53 -28.44
N GLU A 266 -0.05 24.37 -28.77
CA GLU A 266 -0.66 25.29 -27.80
C GLU A 266 -1.48 24.50 -26.78
N ILE A 267 -2.32 23.57 -27.25
CA ILE A 267 -3.09 22.67 -26.39
C ILE A 267 -2.15 21.85 -25.50
N LEU A 268 -1.10 21.24 -26.08
CA LEU A 268 -0.18 20.42 -25.32
C LEU A 268 0.67 21.22 -24.32
N CYS A 269 1.04 22.46 -24.64
CA CYS A 269 1.70 23.36 -23.69
C CYS A 269 0.76 23.75 -22.54
N ALA A 270 -0.52 24.03 -22.82
CA ALA A 270 -1.52 24.32 -21.80
C ALA A 270 -1.72 23.11 -20.85
N ILE A 271 -1.84 21.90 -21.41
CA ILE A 271 -1.94 20.66 -20.62
C ILE A 271 -0.69 20.45 -19.77
N ALA A 272 0.52 20.64 -20.34
CA ALA A 272 1.76 20.52 -19.59
C ALA A 272 1.82 21.55 -18.44
N GLY A 273 1.40 22.79 -18.69
CA GLY A 273 1.30 23.85 -17.67
C GLY A 273 0.41 23.43 -16.50
N GLU A 274 -0.79 22.92 -16.79
CA GLU A 274 -1.72 22.43 -15.77
C GLU A 274 -1.19 21.19 -15.04
N MET A 275 -0.54 20.25 -15.74
CA MET A 275 0.15 19.11 -15.11
C MET A 275 1.24 19.55 -14.13
N PHE A 276 1.93 20.65 -14.41
CA PHE A 276 2.94 21.22 -13.52
C PHE A 276 2.33 22.03 -12.38
N ALA A 277 1.20 22.70 -12.59
CA ALA A 277 0.46 23.41 -11.56
C ALA A 277 -0.11 22.46 -10.49
N ARG A 278 -0.51 21.24 -10.88
CA ARG A 278 -1.01 20.20 -9.96
C ARG A 278 -0.04 19.78 -8.87
N ARG A 279 1.25 20.13 -8.94
CA ARG A 279 2.25 19.80 -7.89
C ARG A 279 1.96 20.43 -6.53
N THR A 280 1.17 21.51 -6.49
CA THR A 280 0.81 22.23 -5.26
C THR A 280 -0.57 21.84 -4.73
N ARG A 281 -1.31 20.98 -5.46
CA ARG A 281 -2.64 20.53 -5.06
C ARG A 281 -2.54 19.44 -3.99
N SER A 282 -3.64 19.24 -3.28
CA SER A 282 -3.75 18.10 -2.38
C SER A 282 -3.81 16.79 -3.18
N ARG A 283 -3.43 15.67 -2.55
CA ARG A 283 -3.61 14.33 -3.17
C ARG A 283 -5.06 14.03 -3.53
N LYS A 284 -6.03 14.69 -2.90
CA LYS A 284 -7.47 14.53 -3.19
C LYS A 284 -7.87 15.27 -4.46
N ASP A 285 -7.10 16.29 -4.86
CA ASP A 285 -7.39 17.21 -5.96
C ASP A 285 -6.43 16.98 -7.14
N SER A 286 -6.16 15.71 -7.46
CA SER A 286 -5.35 15.28 -8.61
C SER A 286 -3.89 15.79 -8.58
N HIS A 287 -3.25 15.80 -7.40
CA HIS A 287 -1.81 16.08 -7.28
C HIS A 287 -0.95 15.24 -8.25
N LEU A 288 -0.02 15.90 -8.93
CA LEU A 288 0.97 15.25 -9.78
C LEU A 288 2.39 15.62 -9.33
N GLU A 289 3.18 14.60 -9.02
CA GLU A 289 4.60 14.76 -8.74
C GLU A 289 5.34 15.27 -9.99
N PRO A 290 6.31 16.20 -9.86
CA PRO A 290 7.10 16.69 -10.99
C PRO A 290 7.74 15.57 -11.82
N ARG A 291 8.18 14.51 -11.15
CA ARG A 291 8.73 13.30 -11.78
C ARG A 291 7.71 12.61 -12.70
N THR A 292 6.48 12.45 -12.23
CA THR A 292 5.39 11.82 -12.97
C THR A 292 4.97 12.67 -14.16
N SER A 293 4.76 13.97 -13.98
CA SER A 293 4.38 14.88 -15.07
C SER A 293 5.43 14.84 -16.18
N ARG A 294 6.71 14.91 -15.82
CA ARG A 294 7.82 14.78 -16.76
C ARG A 294 7.80 13.45 -17.51
N LYS A 295 7.59 12.32 -16.81
CA LYS A 295 7.57 10.99 -17.41
C LYS A 295 6.43 10.83 -18.41
N TYR A 296 5.25 11.37 -18.08
CA TYR A 296 4.07 11.33 -18.95
C TYR A 296 4.24 12.18 -20.20
N LEU A 297 4.78 13.40 -20.08
CA LEU A 297 5.08 14.24 -21.24
C LEU A 297 6.14 13.60 -22.16
N LYS A 298 7.13 12.89 -21.59
CA LYS A 298 8.09 12.09 -22.38
C LYS A 298 7.40 10.97 -23.16
N ALA A 299 6.52 10.21 -22.50
CA ALA A 299 5.76 9.13 -23.12
C ALA A 299 4.89 9.65 -24.28
N LEU A 300 4.22 10.78 -24.08
CA LEU A 300 3.44 11.43 -25.13
C LEU A 300 4.31 11.83 -26.32
N ASN A 301 5.49 12.43 -26.05
CA ASN A 301 6.40 12.89 -27.08
C ASN A 301 7.03 11.74 -27.89
N GLN A 302 7.19 10.55 -27.28
CA GLN A 302 7.60 9.34 -28.00
C GLN A 302 6.54 8.90 -29.02
N VAL A 303 5.26 8.97 -28.64
CA VAL A 303 4.16 8.67 -29.59
C VAL A 303 4.04 9.73 -30.67
N ARG A 304 4.19 11.03 -30.34
CA ARG A 304 4.25 12.11 -31.35
C ARG A 304 5.33 11.83 -32.41
N ALA A 305 6.53 11.46 -31.97
CA ALA A 305 7.62 11.10 -32.88
C ALA A 305 7.26 9.90 -33.77
N HIS A 306 6.65 8.85 -33.22
CA HIS A 306 6.19 7.70 -34.00
C HIS A 306 5.13 8.06 -35.06
N LEU A 307 4.27 9.03 -34.75
CA LEU A 307 3.24 9.53 -35.67
C LEU A 307 3.78 10.54 -36.70
N GLY A 308 5.08 10.86 -36.68
CA GLY A 308 5.68 11.87 -37.57
C GLY A 308 5.28 13.31 -37.21
N ILE A 309 4.76 13.53 -36.00
CA ILE A 309 4.43 14.87 -35.49
C ILE A 309 5.71 15.52 -34.97
N ASP A 310 5.93 16.81 -35.27
CA ASP A 310 7.06 17.56 -34.71
C ASP A 310 7.06 17.44 -33.18
N THR A 311 8.24 17.37 -32.57
CA THR A 311 8.41 17.19 -31.13
C THR A 311 9.19 18.33 -30.48
N HIS A 312 9.64 19.32 -31.26
CA HIS A 312 10.57 20.34 -30.81
C HIS A 312 10.04 21.13 -29.61
N ILE A 313 8.81 21.63 -29.67
CA ILE A 313 8.21 22.43 -28.59
C ILE A 313 8.14 21.63 -27.29
N MET A 314 7.67 20.38 -27.34
CA MET A 314 7.62 19.53 -26.14
C MET A 314 9.02 19.18 -25.61
N GLN A 315 10.02 19.01 -26.48
CA GLN A 315 11.41 18.87 -26.06
C GLN A 315 11.90 20.12 -25.31
N GLN A 316 11.56 21.33 -25.78
CA GLN A 316 11.87 22.58 -25.09
C GLN A 316 11.16 22.67 -23.74
N VAL A 317 9.87 22.33 -23.65
CA VAL A 317 9.13 22.27 -22.37
C VAL A 317 9.85 21.33 -21.38
N LEU A 318 10.23 20.14 -21.84
CA LEU A 318 10.92 19.15 -21.03
C LEU A 318 12.32 19.60 -20.59
N ALA A 319 13.02 20.42 -21.38
CA ALA A 319 14.36 20.91 -21.12
C ALA A 319 14.38 22.16 -20.22
N ASN A 320 13.50 23.12 -20.49
CA ASN A 320 13.60 24.49 -19.99
C ASN A 320 12.69 24.76 -18.79
N ASN A 321 11.51 24.11 -18.71
CA ASN A 321 10.57 24.35 -17.62
C ASN A 321 11.14 23.94 -16.25
N ALA A 322 11.03 24.82 -15.26
CA ALA A 322 11.58 24.60 -13.92
C ALA A 322 11.05 23.31 -13.24
N VAL A 323 9.76 23.00 -13.39
CA VAL A 323 9.13 21.80 -12.81
C VAL A 323 9.58 20.54 -13.52
N SER A 324 9.69 20.58 -14.86
CA SER A 324 10.30 19.46 -15.60
C SER A 324 11.76 19.22 -15.16
N ARG A 325 12.54 20.29 -14.97
CA ARG A 325 13.93 20.19 -14.46
C ARG A 325 13.96 19.62 -13.04
N MET A 326 13.02 20.00 -12.17
CA MET A 326 12.84 19.36 -10.86
C MET A 326 12.54 17.86 -11.02
N GLY A 327 11.63 17.48 -11.94
CA GLY A 327 11.34 16.09 -12.26
C GLY A 327 12.57 15.31 -12.74
N LYS A 328 13.42 15.91 -13.60
CA LYS A 328 14.69 15.32 -14.06
C LYS A 328 15.67 15.09 -12.91
N LYS A 329 15.79 16.04 -11.99
CA LYS A 329 16.62 15.89 -10.78
C LYS A 329 16.04 14.79 -9.90
N ALA A 330 14.73 14.82 -9.66
CA ALA A 330 14.06 13.81 -8.87
C ALA A 330 14.27 12.40 -9.45
N ASP A 331 14.14 12.18 -10.76
CA ASP A 331 14.41 10.87 -11.41
C ASP A 331 15.79 10.28 -11.09
N ARG A 332 16.78 11.14 -10.79
CA ARG A 332 18.15 10.74 -10.47
C ARG A 332 18.41 10.59 -8.97
N CYS A 333 17.40 10.80 -8.12
CA CYS A 333 17.53 10.74 -6.68
C CYS A 333 16.58 9.71 -6.08
N MET A 334 16.98 9.20 -4.92
CA MET A 334 16.11 8.38 -4.09
C MET A 334 14.88 9.20 -3.66
N THR A 335 13.71 8.57 -3.55
CA THR A 335 12.53 9.27 -3.02
C THR A 335 12.75 9.67 -1.57
N PRO A 336 12.15 10.77 -1.08
CA PRO A 336 12.29 11.19 0.32
C PRO A 336 11.93 10.07 1.32
N ALA A 337 10.89 9.28 1.02
CA ALA A 337 10.48 8.17 1.86
C ALA A 337 11.54 7.04 1.94
N ASN A 338 12.16 6.69 0.81
CA ASN A 338 13.21 5.67 0.81
C ASN A 338 14.49 6.20 1.47
N ARG A 339 14.82 7.48 1.27
CA ARG A 339 15.97 8.12 1.93
C ARG A 339 15.79 8.13 3.45
N LYS A 340 14.65 8.61 3.95
CA LYS A 340 14.30 8.60 5.38
C LYS A 340 14.40 7.19 5.98
N PHE A 341 13.92 6.18 5.26
CA PHE A 341 14.04 4.78 5.68
C PHE A 341 15.51 4.35 5.80
N CYS A 342 16.34 4.62 4.78
CA CYS A 342 17.77 4.31 4.80
C CYS A 342 18.52 5.02 5.93
N GLU A 343 18.29 6.33 6.10
CA GLU A 343 18.83 7.15 7.19
C GLU A 343 18.48 6.52 8.55
N SER A 344 17.20 6.18 8.76
CA SER A 344 16.77 5.53 10.00
C SER A 344 17.47 4.20 10.28
N LEU A 345 17.84 3.40 9.27
CA LEU A 345 18.57 2.15 9.49
C LEU A 345 20.04 2.38 9.78
N VAL A 346 20.64 3.37 9.13
CA VAL A 346 22.04 3.74 9.29
C VAL A 346 22.26 4.42 10.63
N GLU A 347 21.42 5.33 11.05
CA GLU A 347 21.64 6.12 12.28
C GLU A 347 21.18 5.38 13.54
N LYS A 348 20.09 4.60 13.46
CA LYS A 348 19.39 4.11 14.66
C LYS A 348 19.59 2.59 14.85
N PRO A 349 20.21 2.14 15.95
CA PRO A 349 20.46 0.71 16.19
C PRO A 349 19.19 -0.15 16.31
N VAL A 350 18.08 0.42 16.79
CA VAL A 350 16.82 -0.32 16.99
C VAL A 350 16.16 -0.69 15.64
N PRO A 351 15.87 0.26 14.72
CA PRO A 351 15.45 -0.05 13.35
C PRO A 351 16.41 -1.00 12.63
N ARG A 352 17.72 -0.80 12.74
CA ARG A 352 18.73 -1.69 12.15
C ARG A 352 18.59 -3.14 12.61
N ARG A 353 18.45 -3.37 13.93
CA ARG A 353 18.25 -4.71 14.48
C ARG A 353 16.94 -5.35 14.02
N ARG A 354 15.86 -4.57 13.94
CA ARG A 354 14.55 -5.03 13.43
C ARG A 354 14.63 -5.44 11.96
N PHE A 355 15.33 -4.66 11.15
CA PHE A 355 15.57 -4.95 9.74
C PHE A 355 16.34 -6.26 9.58
N LEU A 356 17.54 -6.34 10.17
CA LEU A 356 18.43 -7.50 10.04
C LEU A 356 17.86 -8.77 10.71
N GLY A 357 17.00 -8.64 11.72
CA GLY A 357 16.33 -9.74 12.41
C GLY A 357 14.90 -10.03 11.93
N SER A 358 14.42 -9.36 10.89
CA SER A 358 13.02 -9.40 10.45
C SER A 358 12.52 -10.82 10.17
N PHE A 359 13.32 -11.63 9.46
CA PHE A 359 13.00 -13.03 9.15
C PHE A 359 12.79 -13.88 10.41
N LYS A 360 13.61 -13.67 11.46
CA LYS A 360 13.46 -14.39 12.73
C LYS A 360 12.15 -14.02 13.41
N LYS A 361 11.87 -12.72 13.54
CA LYS A 361 10.68 -12.26 14.24
C LYS A 361 9.39 -12.75 13.57
N LEU A 362 9.38 -12.76 12.24
CA LEU A 362 8.26 -13.29 11.44
C LEU A 362 8.09 -14.79 11.65
N ARG A 363 9.18 -15.56 11.59
CA ARG A 363 9.19 -17.00 11.87
C ARG A 363 8.74 -17.33 13.29
N GLU A 364 9.33 -16.70 14.30
CA GLU A 364 8.98 -16.89 15.72
C GLU A 364 7.49 -16.64 15.99
N THR A 365 6.93 -15.61 15.34
CA THR A 365 5.49 -15.30 15.46
C THR A 365 4.61 -16.40 14.85
N ALA A 366 5.03 -16.98 13.71
CA ALA A 366 4.34 -18.13 13.12
C ALA A 366 4.46 -19.38 14.00
N GLU A 367 5.65 -19.65 14.54
CA GLU A 367 5.92 -20.78 15.45
C GLU A 367 5.13 -20.64 16.75
N THR A 368 4.97 -19.43 17.29
CA THR A 368 4.13 -19.19 18.49
C THR A 368 2.68 -19.55 18.24
N ILE A 369 2.12 -19.16 17.09
CA ILE A 369 0.75 -19.55 16.72
C ILE A 369 0.66 -21.08 16.65
N LEU A 370 1.56 -21.73 15.90
CA LEU A 370 1.57 -23.19 15.74
C LEU A 370 1.73 -23.93 17.08
N ALA A 371 2.60 -23.44 17.96
CA ALA A 371 2.83 -24.01 19.29
C ALA A 371 1.59 -23.86 20.19
N GLN A 372 0.93 -22.69 20.15
CA GLN A 372 -0.32 -22.46 20.88
C GLN A 372 -1.42 -23.43 20.41
N ILE A 373 -1.57 -23.62 19.09
CA ILE A 373 -2.55 -24.58 18.54
C ILE A 373 -2.26 -26.00 18.99
N ALA A 374 -0.99 -26.40 18.94
CA ALA A 374 -0.56 -27.73 19.37
C ALA A 374 -0.84 -27.96 20.86
N ALA A 375 -0.58 -26.96 21.71
CA ALA A 375 -0.89 -27.00 23.13
C ALA A 375 -2.40 -27.08 23.41
N GLU A 376 -3.21 -26.38 22.62
CA GLU A 376 -4.67 -26.42 22.67
C GLU A 376 -5.26 -27.71 22.05
N LYS A 377 -4.43 -28.58 21.45
CA LYS A 377 -4.82 -29.83 20.78
C LYS A 377 -5.96 -29.66 19.75
N ARG A 378 -5.98 -28.53 19.06
CA ARG A 378 -7.00 -28.22 18.04
C ARG A 378 -6.40 -28.09 16.66
N THR A 379 -7.26 -28.04 15.65
CA THR A 379 -6.85 -27.70 14.29
C THR A 379 -6.79 -26.17 14.11
N LEU A 380 -5.93 -25.72 13.20
CA LEU A 380 -5.90 -24.32 12.79
C LEU A 380 -7.22 -23.94 12.10
N THR A 381 -7.75 -22.77 12.45
CA THR A 381 -8.85 -22.15 11.71
C THR A 381 -8.36 -21.62 10.34
N PRO A 382 -9.26 -21.40 9.35
CA PRO A 382 -8.85 -20.85 8.06
C PRO A 382 -8.10 -19.50 8.16
N ALA A 383 -8.47 -18.66 9.11
CA ALA A 383 -7.81 -17.38 9.36
C ALA A 383 -6.38 -17.57 9.90
N GLU A 384 -6.19 -18.49 10.84
CA GLU A 384 -4.86 -18.80 11.38
C GLU A 384 -3.97 -19.46 10.33
N ILE A 385 -4.50 -20.37 9.52
CA ILE A 385 -3.79 -20.96 8.38
C ILE A 385 -3.29 -19.86 7.44
N SER A 386 -4.18 -18.94 7.04
CA SER A 386 -3.81 -17.81 6.18
C SER A 386 -2.73 -16.95 6.81
N ARG A 387 -2.83 -16.69 8.12
CA ARG A 387 -1.88 -15.86 8.86
C ARG A 387 -0.50 -16.52 8.95
N VAL A 388 -0.45 -17.80 9.32
CA VAL A 388 0.80 -18.57 9.45
C VAL A 388 1.49 -18.71 8.10
N ARG A 389 0.75 -19.00 7.02
CA ARG A 389 1.29 -19.03 5.65
C ARG A 389 1.95 -17.71 5.26
N MET A 390 1.27 -16.58 5.49
CA MET A 390 1.82 -15.27 5.14
C MET A 390 3.01 -14.87 6.00
N LEU A 391 3.00 -15.15 7.30
CA LEU A 391 4.15 -14.94 8.18
C LEU A 391 5.37 -15.76 7.72
N GLY A 392 5.17 -17.04 7.42
CA GLY A 392 6.25 -17.90 6.96
C GLY A 392 6.78 -17.53 5.57
N THR A 393 5.89 -17.14 4.66
CA THR A 393 6.25 -16.62 3.33
C THR A 393 7.10 -15.36 3.46
N ALA A 394 6.67 -14.38 4.27
CA ALA A 394 7.42 -13.16 4.54
C ALA A 394 8.76 -13.43 5.23
N ALA A 395 8.82 -14.40 6.16
CA ALA A 395 10.05 -14.82 6.82
C ALA A 395 11.05 -15.44 5.83
N CYS A 396 10.58 -16.32 4.95
CA CYS A 396 11.40 -16.95 3.92
C CYS A 396 11.93 -15.91 2.92
N PHE A 397 11.06 -15.02 2.43
CA PHE A 397 11.47 -13.90 1.57
C PHE A 397 12.55 -13.03 2.24
N ALA A 398 12.32 -12.58 3.48
CA ALA A 398 13.29 -11.77 4.20
C ALA A 398 14.62 -12.51 4.46
N ALA A 399 14.57 -13.84 4.65
CA ALA A 399 15.76 -14.66 4.81
C ALA A 399 16.56 -14.81 3.50
N ILE A 400 15.89 -14.91 2.35
CA ILE A 400 16.54 -14.90 1.02
C ILE A 400 17.21 -13.54 0.80
N GLU A 401 16.49 -12.45 1.01
CA GLU A 401 16.98 -11.09 0.83
C GLU A 401 18.22 -10.82 1.68
N ILE A 402 18.17 -11.12 2.99
CA ILE A 402 19.27 -10.82 3.93
C ILE A 402 20.42 -11.82 3.81
N GLY A 403 20.11 -13.12 3.71
CA GLY A 403 21.09 -14.20 3.72
C GLY A 403 21.77 -14.45 2.37
N GLY A 404 21.12 -14.05 1.28
CA GLY A 404 21.59 -14.19 -0.10
C GLY A 404 21.88 -12.84 -0.73
N ALA A 405 21.21 -12.56 -1.85
CA ALA A 405 21.21 -11.29 -2.56
C ALA A 405 19.76 -10.79 -2.69
N PRO A 406 19.54 -9.46 -2.69
CA PRO A 406 18.21 -8.90 -2.87
C PRO A 406 17.74 -9.10 -4.31
N ILE A 407 16.60 -9.77 -4.48
CA ILE A 407 15.97 -10.03 -5.77
C ILE A 407 14.66 -9.23 -5.88
N ARG A 408 14.22 -8.97 -7.12
CA ARG A 408 12.93 -8.28 -7.34
C ARG A 408 11.80 -9.14 -6.79
N VAL A 409 10.75 -8.50 -6.27
CA VAL A 409 9.63 -9.24 -5.63
C VAL A 409 8.93 -10.15 -6.62
N GLU A 410 8.85 -9.74 -7.89
CA GLU A 410 8.31 -10.54 -8.99
C GLU A 410 9.13 -11.82 -9.20
N ASN A 411 10.46 -11.69 -9.23
CA ASN A 411 11.39 -12.82 -9.32
C ASN A 411 11.27 -13.71 -8.08
N ALA A 412 11.22 -13.12 -6.88
CA ALA A 412 11.11 -13.88 -5.64
C ALA A 412 9.84 -14.73 -5.57
N MET A 413 8.70 -14.16 -5.98
CA MET A 413 7.43 -14.88 -5.95
C MET A 413 7.37 -15.98 -7.02
N SER A 414 8.00 -15.78 -8.18
CA SER A 414 8.05 -16.76 -9.27
C SER A 414 9.15 -17.81 -9.13
N LEU A 415 9.97 -17.77 -8.07
CA LEU A 415 11.01 -18.77 -7.82
C LEU A 415 10.47 -20.20 -7.84
N THR A 416 11.08 -21.09 -8.62
CA THR A 416 10.78 -22.54 -8.60
C THR A 416 11.72 -23.28 -7.65
N CYS A 417 11.19 -24.24 -6.88
CA CYS A 417 11.96 -25.04 -5.92
C CYS A 417 11.84 -26.55 -6.11
N VAL A 418 11.16 -26.99 -7.18
CA VAL A 418 10.97 -28.39 -7.58
C VAL A 418 11.26 -28.48 -9.08
N GLY A 419 11.85 -29.58 -9.53
CA GLY A 419 12.26 -29.79 -10.92
C GLY A 419 13.78 -29.76 -11.10
N GLU A 420 14.25 -30.29 -12.23
CA GLU A 420 15.67 -30.28 -12.62
C GLU A 420 16.17 -28.86 -12.93
N ASP A 421 15.24 -27.98 -13.32
CA ASP A 421 15.37 -26.56 -13.60
C ASP A 421 15.02 -25.67 -12.39
N ALA A 422 14.87 -26.25 -11.19
CA ALA A 422 14.54 -25.48 -9.99
C ALA A 422 15.56 -24.36 -9.75
N GLN A 423 15.04 -23.13 -9.64
CA GLN A 423 15.80 -21.90 -9.47
C GLN A 423 16.34 -21.74 -8.05
N ILE A 424 15.67 -22.29 -7.04
CA ILE A 424 16.18 -22.38 -5.67
C ILE A 424 16.31 -23.84 -5.24
N ARG A 425 17.54 -24.25 -4.92
CA ARG A 425 17.87 -25.63 -4.54
C ARG A 425 18.36 -25.66 -3.11
N ALA A 426 17.46 -26.05 -2.21
CA ALA A 426 17.80 -26.29 -0.82
C ALA A 426 18.26 -27.74 -0.60
N PRO A 427 19.37 -27.98 0.11
CA PRO A 427 19.79 -29.34 0.43
C PRO A 427 18.77 -30.01 1.36
N LYS A 428 18.48 -31.29 1.10
CA LYS A 428 17.54 -32.10 1.91
C LYS A 428 17.99 -32.23 3.37
N THR A 429 19.31 -32.30 3.60
CA THR A 429 19.92 -32.41 4.94
C THR A 429 21.23 -31.63 5.02
N GLY A 430 21.62 -31.28 6.25
CA GLY A 430 22.90 -30.66 6.56
C GLY A 430 23.00 -29.16 6.28
N LYS A 431 24.23 -28.64 6.33
CA LYS A 431 24.57 -27.21 6.26
C LYS A 431 25.15 -26.76 4.91
N LYS A 432 24.95 -27.55 3.85
CA LYS A 432 25.33 -27.14 2.49
C LYS A 432 24.58 -25.84 2.13
N ALA A 433 25.20 -25.00 1.31
CA ALA A 433 24.57 -23.77 0.88
C ALA A 433 23.30 -24.06 0.06
N ILE A 434 22.27 -23.24 0.24
CA ILE A 434 21.12 -23.19 -0.66
C ILE A 434 21.58 -22.40 -1.88
N LYS A 435 21.40 -22.96 -3.08
CA LYS A 435 21.79 -22.30 -4.33
C LYS A 435 20.58 -21.61 -4.94
N VAL A 436 20.75 -20.37 -5.38
CA VAL A 436 19.75 -19.63 -6.17
C VAL A 436 20.38 -19.31 -7.51
N LEU A 437 19.68 -19.67 -8.59
CA LEU A 437 20.03 -19.40 -9.98
C LEU A 437 18.74 -18.96 -10.70
N ILE A 438 18.69 -17.72 -11.16
CA ILE A 438 17.60 -17.19 -11.99
C ILE A 438 18.20 -16.89 -13.36
N PRO A 439 17.79 -17.63 -14.41
CA PRO A 439 18.25 -17.42 -15.77
C PRO A 439 17.99 -16.00 -16.29
N ALA A 440 18.85 -15.54 -17.20
CA ALA A 440 18.81 -14.19 -17.75
C ALA A 440 17.47 -13.83 -18.41
N GLU A 441 16.85 -14.79 -19.10
CA GLU A 441 15.55 -14.67 -19.77
C GLU A 441 14.39 -14.41 -18.79
N LEU A 442 14.57 -14.72 -17.50
CA LEU A 442 13.59 -14.46 -16.45
C LEU A 442 13.90 -13.19 -15.65
N THR A 443 14.96 -12.46 -16.01
CA THR A 443 15.30 -11.19 -15.35
C THR A 443 15.06 -10.00 -16.27
N LYS A 444 14.60 -8.90 -15.66
CA LYS A 444 14.28 -7.67 -16.38
C LYS A 444 15.48 -7.08 -17.15
N ASN A 445 16.69 -7.33 -16.70
CA ASN A 445 17.94 -6.80 -17.26
C ASN A 445 18.66 -7.79 -18.17
N GLY A 446 18.09 -8.98 -18.44
CA GLY A 446 18.74 -10.00 -19.26
C GLY A 446 20.04 -10.50 -18.65
N ALA A 447 20.20 -10.39 -17.32
CA ALA A 447 21.38 -10.81 -16.59
C ALA A 447 21.03 -11.97 -15.67
N GLU A 448 21.85 -13.01 -15.70
CA GLU A 448 21.71 -14.14 -14.78
C GLU A 448 21.97 -13.70 -13.33
N ILE A 449 21.12 -14.16 -12.41
CA ILE A 449 21.30 -13.94 -10.97
C ILE A 449 21.67 -15.26 -10.33
N GLU A 450 22.92 -15.37 -9.87
CA GLU A 450 23.41 -16.52 -9.11
C GLU A 450 23.94 -16.09 -7.74
N PHE A 451 23.48 -16.75 -6.68
CA PHE A 451 24.08 -16.58 -5.35
C PHE A 451 23.86 -17.78 -4.41
N PRO A 452 24.82 -18.06 -3.51
CA PRO A 452 24.65 -19.02 -2.44
C PRO A 452 24.10 -18.37 -1.16
N ILE A 453 23.22 -19.08 -0.45
CA ILE A 453 22.82 -18.75 0.92
C ILE A 453 23.49 -19.77 1.86
N ARG A 454 24.50 -19.30 2.59
CA ARG A 454 25.29 -20.15 3.50
C ARG A 454 24.62 -20.29 4.86
N ALA A 455 24.74 -21.47 5.46
CA ALA A 455 24.38 -21.67 6.86
C ALA A 455 25.30 -20.82 7.77
N ASN A 456 24.71 -20.13 8.73
CA ASN A 456 25.44 -19.30 9.69
C ASN A 456 24.66 -19.20 11.01
N ARG A 457 25.28 -18.64 12.06
CA ARG A 457 24.65 -18.45 13.38
C ARG A 457 23.42 -17.53 13.37
N HIS A 458 23.21 -16.77 12.29
CA HIS A 458 22.09 -15.85 12.16
C HIS A 458 20.84 -16.55 11.61
N GLY A 459 20.95 -17.72 10.97
CA GLY A 459 19.80 -18.59 10.73
C GLY A 459 18.87 -18.20 9.56
N CYS A 460 19.36 -17.43 8.58
CA CYS A 460 18.61 -17.21 7.32
C CYS A 460 18.38 -18.56 6.60
N HIS A 461 19.44 -19.37 6.47
CA HIS A 461 19.39 -20.73 5.93
C HIS A 461 18.37 -21.60 6.67
N ASP A 462 18.43 -21.62 8.01
CA ASP A 462 17.52 -22.40 8.84
C ASP A 462 16.06 -21.98 8.66
N THR A 463 15.82 -20.68 8.43
CA THR A 463 14.48 -20.13 8.20
C THR A 463 13.91 -20.58 6.85
N ILE A 464 14.73 -20.65 5.81
CA ILE A 464 14.31 -21.17 4.50
C ILE A 464 14.02 -22.68 4.60
N GLN A 465 14.88 -23.45 5.27
CA GLN A 465 14.62 -24.88 5.50
C GLN A 465 13.36 -25.11 6.36
N TRP A 466 13.13 -24.28 7.37
CA TRP A 466 11.90 -24.30 8.16
C TRP A 466 10.68 -24.02 7.29
N TYR A 467 10.73 -22.99 6.43
CA TYR A 467 9.63 -22.68 5.52
C TYR A 467 9.29 -23.87 4.62
N LEU A 468 10.28 -24.49 3.99
CA LEU A 468 10.08 -25.63 3.09
C LEU A 468 9.46 -26.84 3.79
N ARG A 469 9.81 -27.09 5.06
CA ARG A 469 9.33 -28.24 5.83
C ARG A 469 7.97 -28.00 6.50
N VAL A 470 7.74 -26.80 7.01
CA VAL A 470 6.61 -26.51 7.90
C VAL A 470 5.53 -25.70 7.20
N ILE A 471 5.91 -24.68 6.44
CA ILE A 471 4.97 -23.68 5.92
C ILE A 471 4.53 -24.01 4.50
N ARG A 472 5.47 -24.31 3.59
CA ARG A 472 5.16 -24.63 2.20
C ARG A 472 4.13 -25.76 2.08
N PRO A 473 4.22 -26.88 2.83
CA PRO A 473 3.23 -27.95 2.76
C PRO A 473 1.82 -27.53 3.21
N MET A 474 1.68 -26.42 3.93
CA MET A 474 0.37 -25.91 4.33
C MET A 474 -0.39 -25.29 3.14
N PHE A 475 0.24 -25.01 2.01
CA PHE A 475 -0.45 -24.48 0.82
C PHE A 475 -1.24 -25.60 0.10
N PRO A 476 -2.49 -25.36 -0.34
CA PRO A 476 -3.36 -26.43 -0.87
C PRO A 476 -2.79 -27.22 -2.06
N HIS A 477 -1.90 -26.62 -2.85
CA HIS A 477 -1.34 -27.22 -4.06
C HIS A 477 0.19 -27.37 -3.99
N ALA A 478 0.77 -27.35 -2.78
CA ALA A 478 2.22 -27.37 -2.61
C ALA A 478 2.90 -28.62 -3.19
N ALA A 479 2.22 -29.76 -3.17
CA ALA A 479 2.77 -31.03 -3.63
C ALA A 479 2.99 -31.08 -5.16
N THR A 480 2.14 -30.38 -5.93
CA THR A 480 2.17 -30.37 -7.39
C THR A 480 2.65 -29.04 -7.99
N SER A 481 2.76 -27.99 -7.17
CA SER A 481 3.27 -26.69 -7.61
C SER A 481 4.81 -26.71 -7.68
N PRO A 482 5.43 -26.21 -8.76
CA PRO A 482 6.88 -26.05 -8.83
C PRO A 482 7.38 -24.86 -8.00
N PHE A 483 6.51 -23.92 -7.66
CA PHE A 483 6.89 -22.65 -7.04
C PHE A 483 7.29 -22.80 -5.57
N LEU A 484 8.27 -21.98 -5.15
CA LEU A 484 8.65 -21.79 -3.77
C LEU A 484 7.48 -21.24 -2.96
N PHE A 485 6.77 -20.27 -3.53
CA PHE A 485 5.59 -19.62 -2.94
C PHE A 485 4.34 -19.90 -3.79
N PRO A 486 3.64 -21.03 -3.58
CA PRO A 486 2.44 -21.36 -4.36
C PRO A 486 1.30 -20.36 -4.13
N ALA A 487 0.47 -20.13 -5.16
CA ALA A 487 -0.79 -19.43 -5.00
C ALA A 487 -1.74 -20.21 -4.09
N VAL A 488 -2.54 -19.49 -3.30
CA VAL A 488 -3.50 -20.13 -2.37
C VAL A 488 -4.72 -20.68 -3.10
N LYS A 489 -5.18 -20.00 -4.16
CA LYS A 489 -6.46 -20.30 -4.83
C LYS A 489 -6.31 -20.91 -6.23
N THR A 490 -5.22 -20.61 -6.92
CA THR A 490 -5.04 -20.98 -8.33
C THR A 490 -3.98 -22.08 -8.43
N PRO A 491 -4.36 -23.34 -8.71
CA PRO A 491 -3.40 -24.42 -8.94
C PRO A 491 -2.38 -24.03 -10.01
N GLY A 492 -1.12 -24.43 -9.81
CA GLY A 492 -0.05 -24.17 -10.79
C GLY A 492 0.39 -22.71 -10.92
N ALA A 493 -0.17 -21.76 -10.16
CA ALA A 493 0.30 -20.37 -10.14
C ALA A 493 1.17 -20.09 -8.91
N HIS A 494 2.02 -19.06 -9.01
CA HIS A 494 2.74 -18.52 -7.86
C HIS A 494 1.93 -17.45 -7.12
N LEU A 495 2.34 -17.12 -5.89
CA LEU A 495 1.74 -16.05 -5.12
C LEU A 495 1.83 -14.72 -5.88
N ASN A 496 0.73 -13.98 -5.95
CA ASN A 496 0.70 -12.70 -6.67
C ASN A 496 1.64 -11.68 -5.98
N PRO A 497 2.59 -11.05 -6.70
CA PRO A 497 3.57 -10.13 -6.12
C PRO A 497 2.96 -8.90 -5.44
N ASP A 498 1.92 -8.30 -6.02
CA ASP A 498 1.27 -7.11 -5.45
C ASP A 498 0.56 -7.45 -4.13
N PHE A 499 -0.18 -8.57 -4.13
CA PHE A 499 -0.82 -9.09 -2.92
C PHE A 499 0.22 -9.39 -1.83
N PHE A 500 1.30 -10.08 -2.18
CA PHE A 500 2.40 -10.34 -1.25
C PHE A 500 3.02 -9.04 -0.73
N GLY A 501 3.27 -8.06 -1.60
CA GLY A 501 3.86 -6.78 -1.22
C GLY A 501 3.04 -6.01 -0.21
N ALA A 502 1.71 -6.00 -0.37
CA ALA A 502 0.79 -5.38 0.58
C ALA A 502 0.78 -6.11 1.94
N GLU A 503 0.69 -7.45 1.92
CA GLU A 503 0.72 -8.26 3.15
C GLU A 503 2.06 -8.16 3.88
N PHE A 504 3.18 -8.19 3.14
CA PHE A 504 4.52 -8.01 3.67
C PHE A 504 4.66 -6.67 4.37
N ALA A 505 4.23 -5.56 3.73
CA ALA A 505 4.27 -4.24 4.35
C ALA A 505 3.42 -4.17 5.63
N GLY A 506 2.24 -4.80 5.62
CA GLY A 506 1.40 -4.94 6.80
C GLY A 506 2.08 -5.71 7.94
N LEU A 507 2.75 -6.83 7.63
CA LEU A 507 3.49 -7.64 8.59
C LEU A 507 4.72 -6.92 9.14
N MET A 508 5.50 -6.26 8.30
CA MET A 508 6.67 -5.50 8.72
C MET A 508 6.28 -4.37 9.69
N ARG A 509 5.17 -3.68 9.42
CA ARG A 509 4.61 -2.68 10.32
C ARG A 509 4.11 -3.27 11.64
N THR A 510 3.32 -4.35 11.59
CA THR A 510 2.56 -4.83 12.76
C THR A 510 3.29 -5.86 13.62
N VAL A 511 4.22 -6.63 13.06
CA VAL A 511 4.92 -7.72 13.73
C VAL A 511 6.36 -7.34 14.02
N VAL A 512 7.07 -6.82 13.00
CA VAL A 512 8.48 -6.44 13.11
C VAL A 512 8.64 -5.04 13.72
N ASN A 513 7.59 -4.23 13.72
CA ASN A 513 7.61 -2.81 14.11
C ASN A 513 8.62 -1.99 13.30
N LEU A 514 8.66 -2.24 12.00
CA LEU A 514 9.45 -1.50 11.02
C LEU A 514 8.61 -1.37 9.74
N PRO A 515 7.87 -0.27 9.53
CA PRO A 515 7.09 -0.08 8.31
C PRO A 515 8.02 -0.05 7.09
N MET A 516 7.88 -1.04 6.20
CA MET A 516 8.64 -1.09 4.97
C MET A 516 8.01 -2.01 3.93
N THR A 517 8.34 -1.78 2.66
CA THR A 517 7.94 -2.59 1.51
C THR A 517 9.02 -3.61 1.14
N PRO A 518 8.73 -4.62 0.30
CA PRO A 518 9.76 -5.52 -0.22
C PRO A 518 10.90 -4.77 -0.93
N HIS A 519 10.59 -3.73 -1.70
CA HIS A 519 11.60 -2.92 -2.39
C HIS A 519 12.60 -2.25 -1.43
N GLN A 520 12.15 -1.89 -0.23
CA GLN A 520 13.02 -1.31 0.79
C GLN A 520 13.99 -2.33 1.42
N MET A 521 13.81 -3.65 1.22
CA MET A 521 14.82 -4.65 1.60
C MET A 521 16.13 -4.43 0.84
N ARG A 522 16.05 -4.22 -0.47
CA ARG A 522 17.21 -3.87 -1.31
C ARG A 522 17.84 -2.56 -0.83
N HIS A 523 17.04 -1.51 -0.65
CA HIS A 523 17.55 -0.22 -0.20
C HIS A 523 18.28 -0.27 1.14
N GLY A 524 17.67 -0.92 2.15
CA GLY A 524 18.24 -1.01 3.50
C GLY A 524 19.54 -1.80 3.55
N GLN A 525 19.67 -2.88 2.78
CA GLN A 525 20.93 -3.62 2.69
C GLN A 525 22.03 -2.78 2.05
N THR A 526 21.74 -2.14 0.92
CA THR A 526 22.71 -1.29 0.23
C THR A 526 23.18 -0.15 1.12
N SER A 527 22.28 0.54 1.82
CA SER A 527 22.65 1.66 2.68
C SER A 527 23.51 1.21 3.87
N LEU A 528 23.17 0.09 4.51
CA LEU A 528 23.96 -0.44 5.63
C LEU A 528 25.35 -0.91 5.20
N LEU A 529 25.46 -1.54 4.03
CA LEU A 529 26.74 -2.00 3.50
C LEU A 529 27.62 -0.82 3.08
N LEU A 530 27.08 0.17 2.36
CA LEU A 530 27.83 1.35 1.96
C LEU A 530 28.27 2.19 3.16
N ASP A 531 27.42 2.31 4.18
CA ASP A 531 27.76 3.00 5.43
C ASP A 531 28.94 2.34 6.16
N ARG A 532 28.92 1.00 6.24
CA ARG A 532 29.93 0.23 6.98
C ARG A 532 31.21 -0.04 6.19
N HIS A 533 31.09 -0.17 4.87
CA HIS A 533 32.14 -0.58 3.93
C HIS A 533 32.12 0.29 2.66
N PRO A 534 32.37 1.61 2.76
CA PRO A 534 32.24 2.54 1.64
C PRO A 534 33.21 2.25 0.48
N ASN A 535 34.34 1.59 0.75
CA ASN A 535 35.35 1.26 -0.24
C ASN A 535 35.02 0.00 -1.06
N GLU A 536 34.00 -0.77 -0.64
CA GLU A 536 33.61 -2.04 -1.25
C GLU A 536 32.47 -1.87 -2.27
N ILE A 537 32.37 -0.69 -2.91
CA ILE A 537 31.23 -0.34 -3.77
C ILE A 537 31.03 -1.34 -4.93
N GLU A 538 32.10 -1.88 -5.50
CA GLU A 538 32.05 -2.89 -6.56
C GLU A 538 31.43 -4.21 -6.05
N VAL A 539 31.85 -4.66 -4.87
CA VAL A 539 31.32 -5.86 -4.22
C VAL A 539 29.84 -5.68 -3.88
N ILE A 540 29.48 -4.49 -3.35
CA ILE A 540 28.10 -4.17 -2.97
C ILE A 540 27.22 -4.07 -4.22
N ALA A 541 27.70 -3.43 -5.29
CA ALA A 541 27.01 -3.32 -6.57
C ALA A 541 26.73 -4.71 -7.15
N LYS A 542 27.74 -5.59 -7.19
CA LYS A 542 27.57 -6.97 -7.66
C LYS A 542 26.59 -7.76 -6.79
N ARG A 543 26.65 -7.62 -5.46
CA ARG A 543 25.71 -8.30 -4.53
C ARG A 543 24.26 -7.94 -4.82
N ILE A 544 23.96 -6.71 -5.18
CA ILE A 544 22.59 -6.29 -5.44
C ILE A 544 22.20 -6.35 -6.92
N ASP A 545 23.07 -6.86 -7.80
CA ASP A 545 22.86 -6.84 -9.25
C ASP A 545 22.55 -5.40 -9.76
N ASP A 546 23.53 -4.52 -9.58
CA ASP A 546 23.50 -3.12 -10.03
C ASP A 546 24.91 -2.63 -10.39
N THR A 547 25.03 -1.37 -10.82
CA THR A 547 26.32 -0.76 -11.16
C THR A 547 26.83 0.17 -10.06
N PRO A 548 28.16 0.31 -9.88
CA PRO A 548 28.74 1.31 -8.99
C PRO A 548 28.28 2.73 -9.30
N GLY A 549 28.07 3.05 -10.59
CA GLY A 549 27.53 4.33 -11.03
C GLY A 549 26.14 4.60 -10.46
N THR A 550 25.24 3.61 -10.51
CA THR A 550 23.92 3.69 -9.88
C THR A 550 24.03 3.92 -8.37
N LEU A 551 24.91 3.17 -7.69
CA LEU A 551 25.10 3.32 -6.24
C LEU A 551 25.56 4.73 -5.88
N ARG A 552 26.58 5.27 -6.57
CA ARG A 552 27.05 6.65 -6.36
C ARG A 552 25.93 7.67 -6.59
N GLN A 553 25.14 7.49 -7.64
CA GLN A 553 24.04 8.39 -7.97
C GLN A 553 22.94 8.41 -6.90
N PHE A 554 22.51 7.24 -6.43
CA PHE A 554 21.34 7.13 -5.54
C PHE A 554 21.67 7.11 -4.04
N TYR A 555 22.90 6.76 -3.67
CA TYR A 555 23.36 6.61 -2.28
C TYR A 555 24.55 7.51 -1.91
N GLY A 556 25.08 8.31 -2.84
CA GLY A 556 26.21 9.22 -2.55
C GLY A 556 25.97 10.18 -1.39
N TRP A 557 24.70 10.48 -1.08
CA TRP A 557 24.30 11.29 0.06
C TRP A 557 24.70 10.71 1.43
N LEU A 558 24.87 9.39 1.57
CA LEU A 558 25.27 8.74 2.83
C LEU A 558 26.62 9.26 3.34
N ASN A 559 27.55 9.53 2.44
CA ASN A 559 28.88 10.03 2.78
C ASN A 559 28.93 11.56 2.83
N SER A 560 28.01 12.26 2.16
CA SER A 560 28.03 13.73 2.08
C SER A 560 27.96 14.38 3.46
N MET A 561 27.12 13.89 4.37
CA MET A 561 27.02 14.46 5.73
C MET A 561 28.28 14.19 6.57
N LYS A 562 28.81 12.96 6.52
CA LYS A 562 30.05 12.61 7.22
C LYS A 562 31.24 13.44 6.73
N LEU A 563 31.26 13.80 5.45
CA LEU A 563 32.28 14.69 4.89
C LEU A 563 32.13 16.12 5.39
N VAL A 564 30.90 16.60 5.59
CA VAL A 564 30.63 17.90 6.22
C VAL A 564 31.10 17.89 7.69
N GLU A 565 30.73 16.86 8.45
CA GLU A 565 31.18 16.66 9.85
C GLU A 565 32.71 16.60 9.92
N ARG A 566 33.36 15.85 9.03
CA ARG A 566 34.83 15.81 8.96
C ARG A 566 35.44 17.17 8.63
N GLY A 567 34.80 17.96 7.75
CA GLY A 567 35.22 19.32 7.48
C GLY A 567 35.12 20.24 8.70
N GLN A 568 34.09 20.04 9.53
CA GLN A 568 33.95 20.73 10.82
C GLN A 568 35.05 20.31 11.80
N ASP A 569 35.34 19.02 11.92
CA ASP A 569 36.44 18.53 12.77
C ASP A 569 37.80 19.12 12.36
N LEU A 570 38.05 19.21 11.05
CA LEU A 570 39.27 19.83 10.51
C LEU A 570 39.34 21.33 10.84
N LEU A 571 38.20 22.04 10.81
CA LEU A 571 38.13 23.44 11.20
C LEU A 571 38.37 23.63 12.70
N ILE A 572 37.83 22.74 13.54
CA ILE A 572 38.06 22.74 15.00
C ILE A 572 39.55 22.54 15.28
N GLY A 573 40.19 21.56 14.61
CA GLY A 573 41.64 21.36 14.74
C GLY A 573 42.45 22.61 14.42
N LEU A 574 42.07 23.37 13.37
CA LEU A 574 42.72 24.65 13.04
C LEU A 574 42.50 25.76 14.07
N MET A 575 41.46 25.67 14.91
CA MET A 575 41.22 26.61 16.00
C MET A 575 41.95 26.24 17.30
N GLU A 576 42.36 24.97 17.42
CA GLU A 576 43.08 24.42 18.57
C GLU A 576 44.61 24.51 18.42
N ASP A 577 45.10 24.68 17.17
CA ASP A 577 46.49 25.05 16.82
C ASP A 577 46.71 26.57 16.95
#